data_AF-X1TTI1-F1
#
_entry.id   AF-X1TTI1-F1
#
_cell.length_a   1.000
_cell.length_b   1.000
_cell.length_c   1.000
_cell.angle_alpha   90.00
_cell.angle_beta   90.00
_cell.angle_gamma   90.00
#
_symmetry.space_group_name_H-M   'P 1'
#
loop_
_entity.id
_entity.type
_entity.pdbx_description
1 polymer ?
#
loop_
_entity_poly.entity_id
_entity_poly.type
_entity_poly.pdbx_seq_one_letter_code
_entity_poly.pdbx_strand_id
1 'polypeptide(L)'
;EITDRQYDKLFAELKVLEEANPQLITPDSPTQRVSGRPLEGFTTVRHAVPMLSMDNTYNAEELRAFDERVAKGLGGRDFDYVVELKIDGVAISLRYEDGTLVTAATRGDGEVGDDVTTNVRTIKAVPLVLLGGRKIPTVLEVRGEVYMPTAAFVELNKLRAEAGESAFANPRNAAAGSLKLLDARITAERNLAFFAYSIGELSGPLAENHYQTLQGFKKLGLPINPNIKKAGDIDKVIDICLGWSEKRLDLG
;
A
#
# COMPACT_ATOMS: atom_id res chain seq x y z
N GLU A 1 -17.03 -1.69 -15.77
CA GLU A 1 -15.82 -0.87 -15.96
C GLU A 1 -16.03 0.11 -17.10
N ILE A 2 -15.29 1.22 -17.10
CA ILE A 2 -15.28 2.24 -18.15
C ILE A 2 -13.87 2.36 -18.70
N THR A 3 -13.70 2.90 -19.91
CA THR A 3 -12.39 3.15 -20.51
C THR A 3 -11.70 4.36 -19.90
N ASP A 4 -10.37 4.46 -20.00
CA ASP A 4 -9.59 5.62 -19.52
C ASP A 4 -10.13 6.94 -20.06
N ARG A 5 -10.47 6.97 -21.35
CA ARG A 5 -11.08 8.15 -22.00
C ARG A 5 -12.41 8.55 -21.37
N GLN A 6 -13.22 7.58 -20.93
CA GLN A 6 -14.49 7.86 -20.24
C GLN A 6 -14.23 8.38 -18.83
N TYR A 7 -13.25 7.80 -18.11
CA TYR A 7 -12.83 8.29 -16.80
C TYR A 7 -12.34 9.74 -16.89
N ASP A 8 -11.45 10.04 -17.84
CA ASP A 8 -10.90 11.39 -18.04
C ASP A 8 -11.98 12.41 -18.35
N LYS A 9 -12.99 12.01 -19.15
CA LYS A 9 -14.14 12.87 -19.44
C LYS A 9 -14.94 13.19 -18.17
N LEU A 10 -15.27 12.18 -17.36
CA LEU A 10 -16.01 12.37 -16.11
C LEU A 10 -15.20 13.19 -15.09
N PHE A 11 -13.89 12.98 -15.03
CA PHE A 11 -13.00 13.73 -14.14
C PHE A 11 -12.90 15.21 -14.57
N ALA A 12 -12.82 15.47 -15.87
CA ALA A 12 -12.85 16.85 -16.40
C ALA A 12 -14.20 17.52 -16.13
N GLU A 13 -15.30 16.81 -16.28
CA GLU A 13 -16.64 17.31 -15.97
C GLU A 13 -16.79 17.65 -14.48
N LEU A 14 -16.31 16.78 -13.58
CA LEU A 14 -16.30 17.04 -12.14
C LEU A 14 -15.53 18.31 -11.80
N LYS A 15 -14.34 18.51 -12.39
CA LYS A 15 -13.55 19.74 -12.19
C LYS A 15 -14.32 20.99 -12.58
N VAL A 16 -14.96 20.99 -13.75
CA VAL A 16 -15.76 22.14 -14.21
C VAL A 16 -16.92 22.42 -13.26
N LEU A 17 -17.59 21.37 -12.76
CA LEU A 17 -18.70 21.52 -11.81
C LEU A 17 -18.24 22.08 -10.46
N GLU A 18 -17.10 21.62 -9.95
CA GLU A 18 -16.52 22.11 -8.70
C GLU A 18 -15.99 23.54 -8.81
N GLU A 19 -15.36 23.90 -9.94
CA GLU A 19 -14.94 25.28 -10.22
C GLU A 19 -16.14 26.24 -10.28
N ALA A 20 -17.26 25.79 -10.87
CA ALA A 20 -18.50 26.56 -10.93
C ALA A 20 -19.24 26.60 -9.58
N ASN A 21 -18.98 25.66 -8.67
CA ASN A 21 -19.67 25.53 -7.38
C ASN A 21 -18.68 25.26 -6.22
N PRO A 22 -17.80 26.21 -5.87
CA PRO A 22 -16.75 25.98 -4.88
C PRO A 22 -17.24 25.50 -3.50
N GLN A 23 -18.48 25.85 -3.13
CA GLN A 23 -19.13 25.43 -1.90
C GLN A 23 -19.48 23.93 -1.82
N LEU A 24 -19.45 23.22 -2.95
CA LEU A 24 -19.74 21.78 -3.02
C LEU A 24 -18.46 20.92 -2.99
N ILE A 25 -17.28 21.53 -3.01
CA ILE A 25 -16.01 20.81 -2.98
C ILE A 25 -15.85 20.13 -1.62
N THR A 26 -15.65 18.82 -1.63
CA THR A 26 -15.39 18.03 -0.42
C THR A 26 -13.90 17.63 -0.33
N PRO A 27 -13.32 17.50 0.88
CA PRO A 27 -11.90 17.14 1.06
C PRO A 27 -11.49 15.74 0.53
N ASP A 28 -12.47 14.89 0.23
CA ASP A 28 -12.32 13.54 -0.28
C ASP A 28 -12.64 13.43 -1.78
N SER A 29 -12.95 14.54 -2.45
CA SER A 29 -13.17 14.57 -3.89
C SER A 29 -11.92 14.12 -4.66
N PRO A 30 -12.06 13.35 -5.75
CA PRO A 30 -10.94 12.93 -6.61
C PRO A 30 -10.07 14.09 -7.13
N THR A 31 -10.61 15.29 -7.24
CA THR A 31 -9.89 16.49 -7.71
C THR A 31 -8.97 17.08 -6.64
N GLN A 32 -9.20 16.76 -5.36
CA GLN A 32 -8.49 17.30 -4.20
C GLN A 32 -7.29 16.45 -3.78
N ARG A 33 -6.91 15.43 -4.57
CA ARG A 33 -5.73 14.58 -4.29
C ARG A 33 -4.42 15.37 -4.22
N VAL A 34 -4.31 16.42 -5.04
CA VAL A 34 -3.14 17.29 -5.14
C VAL A 34 -3.58 18.72 -4.86
N SER A 35 -3.76 19.03 -3.59
CA SER A 35 -4.18 20.36 -3.12
C SER A 35 -3.34 20.81 -1.93
N GLY A 36 -3.10 22.11 -1.81
CA GLY A 36 -2.40 22.70 -0.67
C GLY A 36 -1.01 23.24 -1.00
N ARG A 37 -0.40 23.89 -0.01
CA ARG A 37 0.97 24.39 -0.07
C ARG A 37 1.95 23.28 0.32
N PRO A 38 3.22 23.35 -0.13
CA PRO A 38 4.26 22.48 0.39
C PRO A 38 4.29 22.50 1.92
N LEU A 39 4.53 21.33 2.51
CA LEU A 39 4.70 21.19 3.96
C LEU A 39 5.98 21.92 4.40
N GLU A 40 5.96 22.52 5.59
CA GLU A 40 7.18 23.04 6.23
C GLU A 40 8.07 21.90 6.75
N GLY A 41 7.45 20.77 7.10
CA GLY A 41 8.08 19.55 7.59
C GLY A 41 7.04 18.47 7.85
N PHE A 42 7.49 17.24 8.07
CA PHE A 42 6.62 16.14 8.48
C PHE A 42 6.43 16.14 9.99
N THR A 43 5.18 15.94 10.43
CA THR A 43 4.86 15.63 11.83
C THR A 43 4.99 14.14 12.09
N THR A 44 5.11 13.75 13.35
CA THR A 44 5.13 12.34 13.74
C THR A 44 3.75 11.85 14.16
N VAL A 45 3.48 10.59 13.85
CA VAL A 45 2.25 9.88 14.21
C VAL A 45 2.64 8.62 14.95
N ARG A 46 2.04 8.42 16.14
CA ARG A 46 2.14 7.15 16.87
C ARG A 46 1.10 6.19 16.30
N HIS A 47 1.54 4.99 15.94
CA HIS A 47 0.64 3.93 15.49
C HIS A 47 -0.20 3.42 16.66
N ALA A 48 -1.51 3.27 16.45
CA ALA A 48 -2.41 2.73 17.46
C ALA A 48 -2.06 1.28 17.85
N VAL A 49 -1.60 0.51 16.86
CA VAL A 49 -1.01 -0.82 17.04
C VAL A 49 0.42 -0.80 16.52
N PRO A 50 1.44 -1.34 17.22
CA PRO A 50 2.79 -1.38 16.68
C PRO A 50 2.90 -2.09 15.32
N MET A 51 3.74 -1.56 14.42
CA MET A 51 4.11 -2.13 13.13
C MET A 51 5.36 -3.00 13.25
N LEU A 52 5.14 -4.32 13.30
CA LEU A 52 6.21 -5.31 13.40
C LEU A 52 7.04 -5.41 12.10
N SER A 53 8.26 -5.92 12.24
CA SER A 53 9.04 -6.44 11.12
C SER A 53 8.79 -7.94 10.93
N MET A 54 9.30 -8.49 9.83
CA MET A 54 9.34 -9.93 9.60
C MET A 54 10.76 -10.44 9.77
N ASP A 55 10.90 -11.61 10.40
CA ASP A 55 12.14 -12.38 10.34
C ASP A 55 12.35 -12.94 8.92
N ASN A 56 13.60 -13.26 8.59
CA ASN A 56 13.96 -13.78 7.28
C ASN A 56 14.38 -15.25 7.36
N THR A 57 14.16 -15.98 6.27
CA THR A 57 14.67 -17.33 6.04
C THR A 57 15.30 -17.41 4.65
N TYR A 58 16.32 -18.24 4.48
CA TYR A 58 17.13 -18.27 3.26
C TYR A 58 17.13 -19.62 2.54
N ASN A 59 16.55 -20.66 3.13
CA ASN A 59 16.48 -22.00 2.56
C ASN A 59 15.22 -22.75 3.02
N ALA A 60 14.97 -23.90 2.38
CA ALA A 60 13.80 -24.72 2.64
C ALA A 60 13.83 -25.35 4.05
N GLU A 61 15.01 -25.68 4.56
CA GLU A 61 15.22 -26.26 5.88
C GLU A 61 14.80 -25.29 7.00
N GLU A 62 15.15 -24.01 6.87
CA GLU A 62 14.73 -22.95 7.78
C GLU A 62 13.21 -22.74 7.75
N LEU A 63 12.58 -22.82 6.58
CA LEU A 63 11.12 -22.77 6.45
C LEU A 63 10.43 -23.95 7.14
N ARG A 64 10.96 -25.18 6.97
CA ARG A 64 10.46 -26.35 7.71
C ARG A 64 10.65 -26.22 9.22
N ALA A 65 11.80 -25.68 9.65
CA ALA A 65 12.02 -25.40 11.07
C ALA A 65 11.07 -24.34 11.61
N PHE A 66 10.67 -23.36 10.80
CA PHE A 66 9.62 -22.39 11.14
C PHE A 66 8.26 -23.06 11.30
N ASP A 67 7.85 -23.91 10.34
CA ASP A 67 6.61 -24.68 10.41
C ASP A 67 6.52 -25.56 11.68
N GLU A 68 7.61 -26.23 12.05
CA GLU A 68 7.68 -27.00 13.31
C GLU A 68 7.45 -26.11 14.55
N ARG A 69 8.00 -24.88 14.56
CA ARG A 69 7.77 -23.92 15.66
C ARG A 69 6.31 -23.46 15.71
N VAL A 70 5.69 -23.22 14.55
CA VAL A 70 4.28 -22.83 14.44
C VAL A 70 3.38 -23.96 14.94
N ALA A 71 3.59 -25.19 14.44
CA ALA A 71 2.81 -26.36 14.85
C ALA A 71 2.91 -26.63 16.35
N LYS A 72 4.12 -26.50 16.93
CA LYS A 72 4.31 -26.59 18.38
C LYS A 72 3.58 -25.48 19.13
N GLY A 73 3.63 -24.24 18.62
CA GLY A 73 2.97 -23.08 19.23
C GLY A 73 1.44 -23.16 19.21
N LEU A 74 0.87 -23.76 18.16
CA LEU A 74 -0.58 -23.95 17.99
C LEU A 74 -1.11 -25.28 18.55
N GLY A 75 -0.22 -26.18 18.97
CA GLY A 75 -0.59 -27.50 19.49
C GLY A 75 -1.03 -28.52 18.43
N GLY A 76 -0.74 -28.27 17.16
CA GLY A 76 -1.15 -29.12 16.04
C GLY A 76 -0.86 -28.50 14.68
N ARG A 77 -1.23 -29.20 13.59
CA ARG A 77 -1.04 -28.79 12.19
C ARG A 77 -2.36 -28.40 11.49
N ASP A 78 -3.37 -28.01 12.26
CA ASP A 78 -4.66 -27.57 11.72
C ASP A 78 -4.63 -26.07 11.40
N PHE A 79 -3.84 -25.70 10.39
CA PHE A 79 -3.73 -24.33 9.88
C PHE A 79 -3.26 -24.32 8.43
N ASP A 80 -3.60 -23.23 7.72
CA ASP A 80 -3.14 -22.96 6.36
C ASP A 80 -2.16 -21.78 6.34
N TYR A 81 -1.38 -21.69 5.27
CA TYR A 81 -0.55 -20.55 4.92
C TYR A 81 -1.16 -19.70 3.80
N VAL A 82 -0.90 -18.40 3.88
CA VAL A 82 -1.08 -17.46 2.76
C VAL A 82 0.29 -16.98 2.34
N VAL A 83 0.63 -17.18 1.07
CA VAL A 83 1.91 -16.81 0.49
C VAL A 83 1.71 -15.59 -0.40
N GLU A 84 2.47 -14.53 -0.12
CA GLU A 84 2.42 -13.25 -0.82
C GLU A 84 3.81 -12.88 -1.35
N LEU A 85 3.84 -12.10 -2.43
CA LEU A 85 5.10 -11.53 -2.91
C LEU A 85 5.55 -10.42 -1.97
N LYS A 86 6.79 -10.51 -1.49
CA LYS A 86 7.41 -9.45 -0.70
C LYS A 86 7.77 -8.28 -1.62
N ILE A 87 6.96 -7.23 -1.57
CA ILE A 87 7.20 -6.00 -2.33
C ILE A 87 8.37 -5.23 -1.72
N ASP A 88 9.28 -4.75 -2.57
CA ASP A 88 10.42 -3.94 -2.13
C ASP A 88 10.09 -2.45 -2.23
N GLY A 89 9.45 -1.93 -1.18
CA GLY A 89 9.03 -0.54 -1.11
C GLY A 89 9.16 0.03 0.29
N VAL A 90 8.15 0.82 0.68
CA VAL A 90 8.04 1.44 1.99
C VAL A 90 6.72 1.04 2.63
N ALA A 91 6.81 0.39 3.78
CA ALA A 91 5.66 0.06 4.59
C ALA A 91 4.92 1.33 5.04
N ILE A 92 3.62 1.37 4.76
CA ILE A 92 2.71 2.46 5.10
C ILE A 92 1.53 1.93 5.91
N SER A 93 1.05 2.73 6.85
CA SER A 93 -0.22 2.56 7.54
C SER A 93 -1.21 3.59 7.01
N LEU A 94 -2.40 3.15 6.57
CA LEU A 94 -3.49 3.98 6.08
C LEU A 94 -4.65 3.87 7.04
N ARG A 95 -4.94 4.95 7.77
CA ARG A 95 -6.04 4.98 8.72
C ARG A 95 -7.28 5.59 8.06
N TYR A 96 -8.35 4.78 8.02
CA TYR A 96 -9.67 5.20 7.56
C TYR A 96 -10.61 5.36 8.77
N GLU A 97 -11.36 6.47 8.80
CA GLU A 97 -12.48 6.69 9.73
C GLU A 97 -13.77 6.80 8.95
N ASP A 98 -14.75 5.98 9.32
CA ASP A 98 -16.06 5.91 8.64
C ASP A 98 -15.92 5.79 7.11
N GLY A 99 -14.86 5.11 6.66
CA GLY A 99 -14.54 4.89 5.25
C GLY A 99 -13.68 5.96 4.59
N THR A 100 -13.36 7.08 5.24
CA THR A 100 -12.56 8.17 4.67
C THR A 100 -11.12 8.14 5.18
N LEU A 101 -10.14 8.32 4.28
CA LEU A 101 -8.72 8.37 4.63
C LEU A 101 -8.41 9.62 5.47
N VAL A 102 -8.12 9.41 6.75
CA VAL A 102 -7.80 10.50 7.70
C VAL A 102 -6.31 10.69 7.90
N THR A 103 -5.53 9.61 7.90
CA THR A 103 -4.09 9.68 8.14
C THR A 103 -3.37 8.58 7.37
N ALA A 104 -2.20 8.90 6.81
CA ALA A 104 -1.26 7.91 6.33
C ALA A 104 0.11 8.14 6.97
N ALA A 105 0.69 7.09 7.55
CA ALA A 105 1.94 7.19 8.28
C ALA A 105 2.96 6.16 7.77
N THR A 106 4.21 6.56 7.66
CA THR A 106 5.31 5.61 7.40
C THR A 106 5.49 4.66 8.59
N ARG A 107 6.14 3.51 8.39
CA ARG A 107 6.44 2.61 9.52
C ARG A 107 7.31 3.27 10.59
N GLY A 108 8.32 4.04 10.18
CA GLY A 108 9.36 4.56 11.08
C GLY A 108 10.06 3.45 11.86
N ASP A 109 10.07 3.54 13.19
CA ASP A 109 10.64 2.52 14.08
C ASP A 109 9.67 1.37 14.39
N GLY A 110 8.41 1.47 13.95
CA GLY A 110 7.34 0.52 14.25
C GLY A 110 6.35 1.04 15.29
N GLU A 111 6.71 1.99 16.13
CA GLU A 111 5.78 2.67 17.05
C GLU A 111 5.39 4.06 16.56
N VAL A 112 6.34 4.78 15.98
CA VAL A 112 6.17 6.15 15.51
C VAL A 112 6.70 6.24 14.08
N GLY A 113 5.93 6.91 13.22
CA GLY A 113 6.31 7.23 11.85
C GLY A 113 6.03 8.67 11.49
N ASP A 114 6.47 9.06 10.29
CA ASP A 114 6.16 10.37 9.71
C ASP A 114 4.74 10.36 9.10
N ASP A 115 3.96 11.41 9.36
CA ASP A 115 2.70 11.69 8.68
C ASP A 115 2.99 12.06 7.22
N VAL A 116 2.59 11.19 6.29
CA VAL A 116 2.75 11.40 4.85
C VAL A 116 1.39 11.43 4.15
N THR A 117 0.33 11.85 4.87
CA THR A 117 -1.06 11.85 4.37
C THR A 117 -1.20 12.62 3.06
N THR A 118 -0.61 13.81 2.96
CA THR A 118 -0.67 14.63 1.74
C THR A 118 -0.04 13.92 0.53
N ASN A 119 1.09 13.26 0.74
CA ASN A 119 1.83 12.55 -0.31
C ASN A 119 1.09 11.26 -0.72
N VAL A 120 0.57 10.51 0.24
CA VAL A 120 -0.18 9.28 -0.03
C VAL A 120 -1.49 9.55 -0.75
N ARG A 121 -2.16 10.68 -0.49
CA ARG A 121 -3.37 11.10 -1.23
C ARG A 121 -3.14 11.23 -2.73
N THR A 122 -1.90 11.48 -3.17
CA THR A 122 -1.54 11.57 -4.60
C THR A 122 -1.46 10.21 -5.28
N ILE A 123 -1.33 9.12 -4.52
CA ILE A 123 -1.22 7.75 -5.04
C ILE A 123 -2.60 7.31 -5.53
N LYS A 124 -2.77 7.22 -6.85
CA LYS A 124 -4.05 6.89 -7.49
C LYS A 124 -4.65 5.58 -6.97
N ALA A 125 -3.79 4.60 -6.69
CA ALA A 125 -4.17 3.28 -6.20
C ALA A 125 -4.70 3.28 -4.75
N VAL A 126 -4.45 4.35 -3.98
CA VAL A 126 -4.99 4.51 -2.62
C VAL A 126 -6.34 5.23 -2.70
N PRO A 127 -7.46 4.58 -2.33
CA PRO A 127 -8.76 5.25 -2.31
C PRO A 127 -8.82 6.30 -1.19
N LEU A 128 -9.37 7.48 -1.50
CA LEU A 128 -9.68 8.49 -0.48
C LEU A 128 -10.90 8.09 0.36
N VAL A 129 -11.84 7.36 -0.26
CA VAL A 129 -13.03 6.79 0.37
C VAL A 129 -13.14 5.32 -0.02
N LEU A 130 -13.34 4.44 0.94
CA LEU A 130 -13.48 3.00 0.71
C LEU A 130 -14.83 2.64 0.07
N LEU A 131 -14.81 1.60 -0.75
CA LEU A 131 -16.00 1.06 -1.41
C LEU A 131 -16.72 0.07 -0.48
N GLY A 132 -17.74 0.51 0.24
CA GLY A 132 -18.47 -0.39 1.14
C GLY A 132 -19.64 0.22 1.91
N GLY A 133 -19.74 1.55 1.92
CA GLY A 133 -20.79 2.28 2.62
C GLY A 133 -20.86 1.86 4.09
N ARG A 134 -22.07 1.55 4.58
CA ARG A 134 -22.31 1.19 5.99
C ARG A 134 -21.66 -0.12 6.46
N LYS A 135 -21.01 -0.88 5.57
CA LYS A 135 -20.31 -2.14 5.93
C LYS A 135 -18.85 -1.91 6.33
N ILE A 136 -18.36 -0.67 6.24
CA ILE A 136 -17.00 -0.33 6.62
C ILE A 136 -16.95 -0.15 8.15
N PRO A 137 -15.96 -0.74 8.85
CA PRO A 137 -15.74 -0.45 10.27
C PRO A 137 -15.51 1.04 10.53
N THR A 138 -15.95 1.54 11.68
CA THR A 138 -15.70 2.93 12.10
C THR A 138 -14.23 3.29 12.05
N VAL A 139 -13.34 2.38 12.46
CA VAL A 139 -11.89 2.48 12.29
C VAL A 139 -11.38 1.28 11.54
N LEU A 140 -10.66 1.54 10.45
CA LEU A 140 -9.90 0.53 9.71
C LEU A 140 -8.52 1.08 9.37
N GLU A 141 -7.49 0.51 9.99
CA GLU A 141 -6.09 0.72 9.62
C GLU A 141 -5.66 -0.35 8.62
N VAL A 142 -5.33 0.07 7.40
CA VAL A 142 -4.82 -0.80 6.33
C VAL A 142 -3.32 -0.62 6.21
N ARG A 143 -2.58 -1.71 6.36
CA ARG A 143 -1.13 -1.74 6.17
C ARG A 143 -0.80 -2.30 4.81
N GLY A 144 0.18 -1.70 4.18
CA GLY A 144 0.61 -2.08 2.84
C GLY A 144 1.99 -1.56 2.51
N GLU A 145 2.39 -1.81 1.27
CA GLU A 145 3.67 -1.35 0.74
C GLU A 145 3.42 -0.33 -0.36
N VAL A 146 3.96 0.88 -0.20
CA VAL A 146 4.09 1.84 -1.29
C VAL A 146 5.37 1.51 -2.04
N TYR A 147 5.28 1.38 -3.36
CA TYR A 147 6.42 1.05 -4.20
C TYR A 147 6.42 1.87 -5.48
N MET A 148 7.55 1.84 -6.18
CA MET A 148 7.69 2.48 -7.49
C MET A 148 7.79 1.38 -8.56
N PRO A 149 6.81 1.28 -9.49
CA PRO A 149 6.90 0.35 -10.61
C PRO A 149 8.18 0.56 -11.44
N THR A 150 8.73 -0.47 -12.06
CA THR A 150 10.03 -0.38 -12.76
C THR A 150 10.01 0.67 -13.87
N ALA A 151 8.92 0.74 -14.63
CA ALA A 151 8.75 1.74 -15.68
C ALA A 151 8.81 3.19 -15.12
N ALA A 152 8.18 3.44 -13.98
CA ALA A 152 8.20 4.75 -13.34
C ALA A 152 9.61 5.08 -12.79
N PHE A 153 10.31 4.08 -12.25
CA PHE A 153 11.69 4.22 -11.78
C PHE A 153 12.67 4.55 -12.91
N VAL A 154 12.57 3.86 -14.04
CA VAL A 154 13.40 4.12 -15.23
C VAL A 154 13.18 5.53 -15.75
N GLU A 155 11.92 5.95 -15.89
CA GLU A 155 11.60 7.30 -16.36
C GLU A 155 12.09 8.38 -15.38
N LEU A 156 11.90 8.17 -14.08
CA LEU A 156 12.40 9.10 -13.06
C LEU A 156 13.91 9.27 -13.13
N ASN A 157 14.67 8.18 -13.27
CA ASN A 157 16.12 8.26 -13.37
C ASN A 157 16.59 8.92 -14.66
N LYS A 158 15.85 8.75 -15.77
CA LYS A 158 16.11 9.47 -17.02
C LYS A 158 15.93 10.98 -16.83
N LEU A 159 14.80 11.42 -16.26
CA LEU A 159 14.53 12.84 -15.98
C LEU A 159 15.59 13.45 -15.04
N ARG A 160 16.04 12.70 -14.03
CA ARG A 160 17.12 13.13 -13.13
C ARG A 160 18.45 13.29 -13.86
N ALA A 161 18.81 12.37 -14.74
CA ALA A 161 20.02 12.46 -15.53
C ALA A 161 19.99 13.67 -16.48
N GLU A 162 18.84 13.94 -17.12
CA GLU A 162 18.63 15.15 -17.95
C GLU A 162 18.77 16.45 -17.15
N ALA A 163 18.39 16.43 -15.87
CA ALA A 163 18.56 17.54 -14.94
C ALA A 163 19.96 17.61 -14.28
N GLY A 164 20.88 16.68 -14.60
CA GLY A 164 22.22 16.62 -13.98
C GLY A 164 22.22 16.13 -12.52
N GLU A 165 21.12 15.53 -12.06
CA GLU A 165 20.97 14.97 -10.72
C GLU A 165 21.43 13.51 -10.65
N SER A 166 21.88 13.07 -9.47
CA SER A 166 22.24 11.66 -9.27
C SER A 166 21.02 10.74 -9.36
N ALA A 167 21.15 9.65 -10.11
CA ALA A 167 20.13 8.60 -10.20
C ALA A 167 19.92 7.90 -8.85
N PHE A 168 18.70 7.43 -8.60
CA PHE A 168 18.41 6.53 -7.50
C PHE A 168 18.98 5.14 -7.78
N ALA A 169 19.56 4.53 -6.74
CA ALA A 169 20.19 3.21 -6.85
C ALA A 169 19.19 2.07 -7.09
N ASN A 170 17.97 2.17 -6.56
CA ASN A 170 16.93 1.15 -6.68
C ASN A 170 15.52 1.75 -6.52
N PRO A 171 14.45 1.04 -6.94
CA PRO A 171 13.07 1.51 -6.82
C PRO A 171 12.63 1.79 -5.37
N ARG A 172 13.11 1.01 -4.40
CA ARG A 172 12.82 1.20 -2.97
C ARG A 172 13.24 2.59 -2.49
N ASN A 173 14.48 3.00 -2.79
CA ASN A 173 15.02 4.31 -2.43
C ASN A 173 14.29 5.44 -3.15
N ALA A 174 13.93 5.22 -4.43
CA ALA A 174 13.14 6.18 -5.19
C ALA A 174 11.73 6.37 -4.60
N ALA A 175 11.06 5.29 -4.19
CA ALA A 175 9.77 5.33 -3.51
C ALA A 175 9.86 6.05 -2.16
N ALA A 176 10.86 5.71 -1.35
CA ALA A 176 11.10 6.34 -0.05
C ALA A 176 11.38 7.84 -0.18
N GLY A 177 12.27 8.23 -1.09
CA GLY A 177 12.55 9.64 -1.36
C GLY A 177 11.32 10.39 -1.86
N SER A 178 10.52 9.76 -2.72
CA SER A 178 9.30 10.36 -3.30
C SER A 178 8.20 10.58 -2.27
N LEU A 179 8.05 9.66 -1.30
CA LEU A 179 7.12 9.80 -0.18
C LEU A 179 7.54 10.87 0.84
N LYS A 180 8.82 11.25 0.87
CA LYS A 180 9.37 12.26 1.79
C LYS A 180 9.62 13.62 1.12
N LEU A 181 8.94 13.91 0.01
CA LEU A 181 8.95 15.24 -0.59
C LEU A 181 7.99 16.15 0.16
N LEU A 182 8.42 17.37 0.50
CA LEU A 182 7.55 18.35 1.17
C LEU A 182 6.42 18.86 0.27
N ASP A 183 6.63 18.82 -1.04
CA ASP A 183 5.63 19.21 -2.03
C ASP A 183 4.97 17.97 -2.67
N ALA A 184 3.73 17.71 -2.28
CA ALA A 184 2.93 16.60 -2.79
C ALA A 184 2.70 16.67 -4.31
N ARG A 185 2.79 17.86 -4.93
CA ARG A 185 2.71 18.00 -6.40
C ARG A 185 3.82 17.22 -7.09
N ILE A 186 5.02 17.26 -6.50
CA ILE A 186 6.16 16.51 -7.02
C ILE A 186 5.95 15.01 -6.77
N THR A 187 5.40 14.60 -5.62
CA THR A 187 5.08 13.18 -5.35
C THR A 187 4.05 12.63 -6.35
N ALA A 188 3.05 13.42 -6.74
CA ALA A 188 2.04 13.03 -7.71
C ALA A 188 2.63 12.63 -9.08
N GLU A 189 3.76 13.25 -9.47
CA GLU A 189 4.48 12.95 -10.71
C GLU A 189 5.30 11.66 -10.64
N ARG A 190 5.52 11.10 -9.44
CA ARG A 190 6.38 9.92 -9.23
C ARG A 190 5.70 8.59 -9.56
N ASN A 191 4.40 8.61 -9.86
CA ASN A 191 3.61 7.44 -10.23
C ASN A 191 3.81 6.25 -9.26
N LEU A 192 3.81 6.55 -7.96
CA LEU A 192 3.87 5.53 -6.92
C LEU A 192 2.64 4.62 -7.00
N ALA A 193 2.83 3.37 -6.58
CA ALA A 193 1.82 2.35 -6.49
C ALA A 193 1.72 1.82 -5.05
N PHE A 194 0.67 1.05 -4.78
CA PHE A 194 0.38 0.54 -3.45
C PHE A 194 -0.22 -0.87 -3.53
N PHE A 195 0.13 -1.72 -2.57
CA PHE A 195 -0.57 -2.97 -2.29
C PHE A 195 -0.84 -3.08 -0.79
N ALA A 196 -2.10 -3.35 -0.43
CA ALA A 196 -2.48 -3.70 0.94
C ALA A 196 -2.11 -5.16 1.24
N TYR A 197 -1.60 -5.42 2.46
CA TYR A 197 -1.25 -6.77 2.89
C TYR A 197 -1.75 -7.11 4.30
N SER A 198 -2.03 -6.16 5.21
CA SER A 198 -2.53 -6.52 6.55
C SER A 198 -3.36 -5.42 7.21
N ILE A 199 -3.93 -5.71 8.37
CA ILE A 199 -4.72 -4.79 9.18
C ILE A 199 -3.90 -4.37 10.41
N GLY A 200 -4.04 -3.10 10.82
CA GLY A 200 -3.60 -2.61 12.13
C GLY A 200 -4.78 -2.49 13.11
N GLU A 201 -5.08 -1.29 13.58
CA GLU A 201 -6.30 -1.00 14.36
C GLU A 201 -7.59 -1.32 13.57
N LEU A 202 -8.55 -1.96 14.24
CA LEU A 202 -9.82 -2.38 13.63
C LEU A 202 -10.93 -2.33 14.68
N SER A 203 -11.99 -1.54 14.42
CA SER A 203 -13.09 -1.36 15.38
C SER A 203 -14.22 -2.40 15.27
N GLY A 204 -14.12 -3.38 14.37
CA GLY A 204 -15.14 -4.41 14.16
C GLY A 204 -14.68 -5.51 13.20
N PRO A 205 -15.36 -6.65 13.15
CA PRO A 205 -14.89 -7.78 12.35
C PRO A 205 -14.88 -7.44 10.85
N LEU A 206 -13.73 -7.63 10.19
CA LEU A 206 -13.62 -7.52 8.74
C LEU A 206 -13.66 -8.90 8.05
N ALA A 207 -12.96 -9.88 8.63
CA ALA A 207 -12.78 -11.23 8.12
C ALA A 207 -12.29 -12.18 9.22
N GLU A 208 -12.37 -13.50 8.99
CA GLU A 208 -11.96 -14.52 9.97
C GLU A 208 -10.50 -14.97 9.80
N ASN A 209 -9.93 -14.78 8.60
CA ASN A 209 -8.54 -15.14 8.32
C ASN A 209 -7.88 -14.17 7.34
N HIS A 210 -6.56 -14.27 7.24
CA HIS A 210 -5.73 -13.38 6.43
C HIS A 210 -6.11 -13.35 4.96
N TYR A 211 -6.41 -14.50 4.35
CA TYR A 211 -6.82 -14.52 2.95
C TYR A 211 -8.14 -13.78 2.73
N GLN A 212 -9.12 -14.00 3.60
CA GLN A 212 -10.40 -13.30 3.55
C GLN A 212 -10.22 -11.80 3.80
N THR A 213 -9.29 -11.39 4.67
CA THR A 213 -8.89 -9.99 4.86
C THR A 213 -8.44 -9.36 3.55
N LEU A 214 -7.51 -9.99 2.82
CA LEU A 214 -7.01 -9.50 1.53
C LEU A 214 -8.16 -9.40 0.50
N GLN A 215 -9.03 -10.40 0.44
CA GLN A 215 -10.23 -10.33 -0.42
C GLN A 215 -11.19 -9.21 0.02
N GLY A 216 -11.27 -8.92 1.32
CA GLY A 216 -12.00 -7.78 1.89
C GLY A 216 -11.45 -6.45 1.39
N PHE A 217 -10.12 -6.26 1.43
CA PHE A 217 -9.46 -5.07 0.89
C PHE A 217 -9.82 -4.83 -0.58
N LYS A 218 -9.79 -5.88 -1.40
CA LYS A 218 -10.20 -5.79 -2.82
C LYS A 218 -11.64 -5.28 -2.98
N LYS A 219 -12.57 -5.77 -2.16
CA LYS A 219 -13.97 -5.30 -2.16
C LYS A 219 -14.11 -3.85 -1.72
N LEU A 220 -13.22 -3.40 -0.82
CA LEU A 220 -13.14 -2.02 -0.34
C LEU A 220 -12.45 -1.05 -1.32
N GLY A 221 -12.00 -1.54 -2.49
CA GLY A 221 -11.32 -0.72 -3.50
C GLY A 221 -9.82 -0.57 -3.26
N LEU A 222 -9.24 -1.33 -2.33
CA LEU A 222 -7.80 -1.34 -2.08
C LEU A 222 -7.14 -2.40 -2.97
N PRO A 223 -6.02 -2.06 -3.64
CA PRO A 223 -5.27 -3.02 -4.45
C PRO A 223 -4.60 -4.06 -3.55
N ILE A 224 -4.69 -5.33 -3.96
CA ILE A 224 -3.95 -6.44 -3.37
C ILE A 224 -3.11 -7.11 -4.44
N ASN A 225 -2.00 -7.75 -4.05
CA ASN A 225 -1.14 -8.40 -5.02
C ASN A 225 -1.88 -9.54 -5.76
N PRO A 226 -1.88 -9.59 -7.10
CA PRO A 226 -2.64 -10.61 -7.83
C PRO A 226 -2.09 -12.03 -7.67
N ASN A 227 -0.87 -12.17 -7.14
CA ASN A 227 -0.15 -13.43 -7.02
C ASN A 227 -0.29 -14.10 -5.64
N ILE A 228 -1.20 -13.63 -4.78
CA ILE A 228 -1.49 -14.26 -3.50
C ILE A 228 -1.93 -15.72 -3.71
N LYS A 229 -1.34 -16.65 -2.95
CA LYS A 229 -1.67 -18.08 -2.99
C LYS A 229 -1.98 -18.60 -1.59
N LYS A 230 -2.88 -19.59 -1.51
CA LYS A 230 -3.05 -20.42 -0.31
C LYS A 230 -2.19 -21.68 -0.42
N ALA A 231 -1.58 -22.09 0.68
CA ALA A 231 -0.84 -23.32 0.81
C ALA A 231 -1.32 -24.06 2.07
N GLY A 232 -1.63 -25.35 1.95
CA GLY A 232 -2.15 -26.14 3.08
C GLY A 232 -1.05 -26.72 3.97
N ASP A 233 0.22 -26.57 3.56
CA ASP A 233 1.38 -27.10 4.26
C ASP A 233 2.64 -26.32 3.84
N ILE A 234 3.74 -26.59 4.54
CA ILE A 234 5.01 -25.91 4.32
C ILE A 234 5.71 -26.31 3.00
N ASP A 235 5.52 -27.54 2.52
CA ASP A 235 6.13 -27.98 1.26
C ASP A 235 5.52 -27.22 0.08
N LYS A 236 4.20 -27.00 0.10
CA LYS A 236 3.52 -26.15 -0.90
C LYS A 236 3.94 -24.68 -0.80
N VAL A 237 4.24 -24.16 0.39
CA VAL A 237 4.84 -22.82 0.55
C VAL A 237 6.20 -22.77 -0.15
N ILE A 238 7.06 -23.77 0.11
CA ILE A 238 8.39 -23.89 -0.50
C ILE A 238 8.29 -23.95 -2.02
N ASP A 239 7.38 -24.77 -2.57
CA ASP A 239 7.16 -24.89 -4.01
C ASP A 239 6.76 -23.54 -4.64
N ILE A 240 5.86 -22.79 -3.99
CA ILE A 240 5.45 -21.46 -4.45
C ILE A 240 6.65 -20.50 -4.43
N CYS A 241 7.45 -20.49 -3.35
CA CYS A 241 8.62 -19.65 -3.22
C CYS A 241 9.69 -19.94 -4.29
N LEU A 242 9.98 -21.22 -4.53
CA LEU A 242 10.93 -21.64 -5.57
C LEU A 242 10.43 -21.27 -6.96
N GLY A 243 9.13 -21.47 -7.24
CA GLY A 243 8.52 -21.10 -8.52
C GLY A 243 8.58 -19.60 -8.84
N TRP A 244 8.68 -18.73 -7.83
CA TRP A 244 8.87 -17.29 -8.03
C TRP A 244 10.32 -16.88 -8.23
N SER A 245 11.29 -17.70 -7.78
CA SER A 245 12.71 -17.38 -7.94
C SER A 245 13.12 -17.23 -9.41
N GLU A 246 12.48 -18.00 -10.28
CA GLU A 246 12.66 -17.94 -11.74
C GLU A 246 11.84 -16.81 -12.39
N LYS A 247 10.60 -16.60 -11.93
CA LYS A 247 9.63 -15.65 -12.53
C LYS A 247 9.76 -14.21 -12.04
N ARG A 248 10.61 -13.95 -11.05
CA ARG A 248 10.76 -12.60 -10.48
C ARG A 248 11.14 -11.54 -11.51
N LEU A 249 11.84 -11.94 -12.59
CA LEU A 249 12.26 -11.03 -13.65
C LEU A 249 11.11 -10.64 -14.59
N ASP A 250 10.00 -11.39 -14.56
CA ASP A 250 8.80 -11.10 -15.34
C ASP A 250 7.86 -10.13 -14.60
N LEU A 251 8.18 -9.79 -13.34
CA LEU A 251 7.47 -8.80 -12.55
C LEU A 251 8.03 -7.40 -12.88
N GLY A 252 7.37 -6.72 -13.81
CA GLY A 252 7.67 -5.33 -14.19
C GLY A 252 7.38 -4.30 -13.10
#